data_AF-A0A1S9M3V0-F1
#
_entry.id   AF-A0A1S9M3V0-F1
#
_cell.length_a   1.000
_cell.length_b   1.000
_cell.length_c   1.000
_cell.angle_alpha   90.00
_cell.angle_beta   90.00
_cell.angle_gamma   90.00
#
_symmetry.space_group_name_H-M   'P 1'
#
loop_
_entity.id
_entity.type
_entity.pdbx_description
1 polymer ?
#
loop_
_entity_poly.entity_id
_entity_poly.type
_entity_poly.pdbx_seq_one_letter_code
_entity_poly.pdbx_strand_id
1 'polypeptide(L)'
;MKRWLGKAETTLGNHSDRLNAINIFPVADGDTGTNLYLTVRAAAAAFSDRSTTDEPVNDVGVVLAVAGRAAMEQARGNSGTLFAVFLCALAEPLAGHARLSAPLLAAALNRAQIRAWSALSEPVPGTMLSVLEAAARAAGECDTAHNGDDSNQALGLALDAAVNAALDAVVQTEDQLATLHAARVVDAGGVGMLLILDCLRSAVLGEELQDELLDGLHGYDLQDPHIHAGMPADDGVEVMCTISLSPLAAATLRQRLDELGDSVIMSQVGSASNPSGSNGAGDDDDDDEDAAEASYRWRVHVHVPDAEAAVAVIRSLGDPTDISVSQLSMPRDPGLPAGQHGHEY
;
A
#
# COMPACT_ATOMS: atom_id res chain seq x y z
N MET A 1 -12.80 -8.57 8.84
CA MET A 1 -12.22 -7.47 8.06
C MET A 1 -12.38 -6.10 8.69
N LYS A 2 -13.58 -5.60 9.02
CA LYS A 2 -13.72 -4.30 9.72
C LYS A 2 -12.90 -4.21 11.02
N ARG A 3 -12.96 -5.26 11.87
CA ARG A 3 -12.14 -5.38 13.08
C ARG A 3 -10.64 -5.37 12.79
N TRP A 4 -10.20 -5.98 11.69
CA TRP A 4 -8.79 -5.97 11.27
C TRP A 4 -8.35 -4.55 10.91
N LEU A 5 -9.11 -3.84 10.06
CA LEU A 5 -8.79 -2.47 9.67
C LEU A 5 -8.74 -1.51 10.88
N GLY A 6 -9.69 -1.63 11.82
CA GLY A 6 -9.67 -0.82 13.04
C GLY A 6 -8.49 -1.14 13.97
N LYS A 7 -8.10 -2.42 14.07
CA LYS A 7 -6.87 -2.82 14.79
C LYS A 7 -5.62 -2.27 14.11
N ALA A 8 -5.53 -2.37 12.78
CA ALA A 8 -4.42 -1.83 12.02
C ALA A 8 -4.32 -0.30 12.14
N GLU A 9 -5.45 0.42 12.11
CA GLU A 9 -5.49 1.87 12.31
C GLU A 9 -4.91 2.26 13.67
N THR A 10 -5.39 1.62 14.73
CA THR A 10 -4.93 1.89 16.10
C THR A 10 -3.44 1.57 16.26
N THR A 11 -3.02 0.43 15.73
CA THR A 11 -1.63 -0.04 15.83
C THR A 11 -0.70 0.88 15.07
N LEU A 12 -0.99 1.22 13.82
CA LEU A 12 -0.16 2.14 13.05
C LEU A 12 -0.16 3.56 13.63
N GLY A 13 -1.28 4.01 14.23
CA GLY A 13 -1.30 5.26 14.98
C GLY A 13 -0.30 5.26 16.14
N ASN A 14 -0.24 4.18 16.91
CA ASN A 14 0.70 4.02 18.02
C ASN A 14 2.17 3.86 17.58
N HIS A 15 2.39 3.37 16.36
CA HIS A 15 3.72 3.08 15.82
C HIS A 15 4.21 4.12 14.80
N SER A 16 3.39 5.11 14.43
CA SER A 16 3.69 6.07 13.35
C SER A 16 5.04 6.75 13.54
N ASP A 17 5.31 7.27 14.75
CA ASP A 17 6.55 8.01 15.02
C ASP A 17 7.79 7.11 14.95
N ARG A 18 7.67 5.85 15.37
CA ARG A 18 8.78 4.87 15.28
C ARG A 18 9.03 4.44 13.85
N LEU A 19 7.98 4.21 13.06
CA LEU A 19 8.09 3.94 11.63
C LEU A 19 8.74 5.13 10.90
N ASN A 20 8.34 6.35 11.24
CA ASN A 20 8.96 7.57 10.74
C ASN A 20 10.43 7.66 11.13
N ALA A 21 10.79 7.31 12.38
CA ALA A 21 12.18 7.35 12.88
C ALA A 21 13.16 6.56 12.01
N ILE A 22 12.75 5.40 11.50
CA ILE A 22 13.57 4.51 10.64
C ILE A 22 13.34 4.70 9.14
N ASN A 23 12.48 5.63 8.71
CA ASN A 23 12.20 5.85 7.30
C ASN A 23 13.34 6.58 6.58
N ILE A 24 14.23 5.80 5.97
CA ILE A 24 15.43 6.29 5.28
C ILE A 24 15.53 5.79 3.83
N PHE A 25 14.51 5.09 3.33
CA PHE A 25 14.50 4.52 1.97
C PHE A 25 13.08 4.55 1.36
N PRO A 26 12.93 4.84 0.05
CA PRO A 26 13.97 5.35 -0.85
C PRO A 26 14.37 6.78 -0.52
N VAL A 27 13.49 7.52 0.16
CA VAL A 27 13.67 8.91 0.58
C VAL A 27 13.68 8.98 2.10
N ALA A 28 14.61 9.75 2.67
CA ALA A 28 14.74 9.94 4.12
C ALA A 28 13.89 11.09 4.66
N ASP A 29 12.58 11.06 4.39
CA ASP A 29 11.62 12.13 4.70
C ASP A 29 10.88 11.94 6.03
N GLY A 30 11.01 10.77 6.65
CA GLY A 30 10.39 10.49 7.94
C GLY A 30 8.86 10.43 7.91
N ASP A 31 8.22 10.03 6.80
CA ASP A 31 6.76 10.05 6.68
C ASP A 31 6.04 8.68 6.58
N THR A 32 6.77 7.57 6.45
CA THR A 32 6.19 6.25 6.16
C THR A 32 5.12 5.81 7.17
N GLY A 33 5.33 6.03 8.46
CA GLY A 33 4.35 5.72 9.49
C GLY A 33 3.08 6.56 9.36
N THR A 34 3.24 7.85 9.07
CA THR A 34 2.13 8.78 8.85
C THR A 34 1.33 8.40 7.60
N ASN A 35 2.01 8.08 6.50
CA ASN A 35 1.38 7.68 5.24
C ASN A 35 0.59 6.37 5.37
N LEU A 36 1.15 5.37 6.07
CA LEU A 36 0.45 4.11 6.35
C LEU A 36 -0.75 4.31 7.27
N TYR A 37 -0.59 5.07 8.37
CA TYR A 37 -1.68 5.37 9.29
C TYR A 37 -2.85 6.07 8.59
N LEU A 38 -2.58 7.14 7.83
CA LEU A 38 -3.61 7.90 7.13
C LEU A 38 -4.35 7.05 6.10
N THR A 39 -3.62 6.20 5.37
CA THR A 39 -4.19 5.28 4.37
C THR A 39 -5.09 4.22 5.03
N VAL A 40 -4.64 3.58 6.11
CA VAL A 40 -5.44 2.59 6.84
C VAL A 40 -6.66 3.23 7.50
N ARG A 41 -6.52 4.43 8.06
CA ARG A 41 -7.64 5.20 8.62
C ARG A 41 -8.70 5.47 7.56
N ALA A 42 -8.32 5.87 6.34
CA ALA A 42 -9.28 6.04 5.25
C ALA A 42 -10.00 4.72 4.90
N ALA A 43 -9.27 3.61 4.86
CA ALA A 43 -9.84 2.28 4.64
C ALA A 43 -10.85 1.87 5.73
N ALA A 44 -10.55 2.14 6.99
CA ALA A 44 -11.41 1.86 8.13
C ALA A 44 -12.64 2.79 8.18
N ALA A 45 -12.46 4.07 7.88
CA ALA A 45 -13.50 5.09 7.87
C ALA A 45 -14.59 4.85 6.81
N ALA A 46 -14.28 4.11 5.73
CA ALA A 46 -15.23 3.73 4.67
C ALA A 46 -16.50 3.04 5.19
N PHE A 47 -16.49 2.52 6.42
CA PHE A 47 -17.62 1.87 7.08
C PHE A 47 -18.18 2.62 8.28
N SER A 48 -17.57 3.73 8.69
CA SER A 48 -17.98 4.52 9.86
C SER A 48 -19.17 5.44 9.55
N ASP A 49 -19.32 5.86 8.30
CA ASP A 49 -20.35 6.83 7.86
C ASP A 49 -21.58 6.16 7.20
N ARG A 50 -21.56 4.83 7.07
CA ARG A 50 -22.72 4.08 6.55
C ARG A 50 -23.77 3.90 7.65
N SER A 51 -24.62 4.91 7.82
CA SER A 51 -25.86 4.77 8.57
C SER A 51 -26.73 3.66 7.96
N THR A 52 -26.82 2.52 8.62
CA THR A 52 -28.08 1.81 8.93
C THR A 52 -29.21 1.75 7.87
N THR A 53 -28.93 1.50 6.57
CA THR A 53 -30.01 1.22 5.60
C THR A 53 -29.77 0.10 4.58
N ASP A 54 -28.54 -0.41 4.42
CA ASP A 54 -28.28 -1.57 3.55
C ASP A 54 -28.11 -2.85 4.38
N GLU A 55 -28.56 -3.99 3.84
CA GLU A 55 -28.26 -5.30 4.42
C GLU A 55 -26.76 -5.45 4.71
N PRO A 56 -26.38 -6.16 5.80
CA PRO A 56 -24.98 -6.40 6.09
C PRO A 56 -24.31 -7.07 4.89
N VAL A 57 -23.32 -6.39 4.31
CA VAL A 57 -22.46 -6.95 3.26
C VAL A 57 -21.75 -8.17 3.85
N ASN A 58 -22.26 -9.37 3.53
CA ASN A 58 -21.73 -10.65 3.98
C ASN A 58 -20.74 -11.23 2.95
N ASP A 59 -19.84 -10.37 2.47
CA ASP A 59 -18.84 -10.69 1.46
C ASP A 59 -17.52 -10.01 1.83
N VAL A 60 -16.50 -10.82 2.09
CA VAL A 60 -15.18 -10.38 2.51
C VAL A 60 -14.49 -9.58 1.42
N GLY A 61 -14.59 -10.01 0.17
CA GLY A 61 -14.02 -9.32 -0.99
C GLY A 61 -14.66 -7.96 -1.22
N VAL A 62 -15.99 -7.85 -1.13
CA VAL A 62 -16.68 -6.56 -1.26
C VAL A 62 -16.26 -5.59 -0.16
N VAL A 63 -16.16 -6.05 1.09
CA VAL A 63 -15.68 -5.22 2.19
C VAL A 63 -14.26 -4.73 1.93
N LEU A 64 -13.34 -5.61 1.50
CA LEU A 64 -11.96 -5.19 1.22
C LEU A 64 -11.84 -4.32 -0.04
N ALA A 65 -12.70 -4.52 -1.06
CA ALA A 65 -12.72 -3.69 -2.26
C ALA A 65 -13.18 -2.26 -1.95
N VAL A 66 -14.17 -2.09 -1.06
CA VAL A 66 -14.60 -0.76 -0.57
C VAL A 66 -13.48 -0.11 0.24
N ALA A 67 -12.85 -0.86 1.14
CA ALA A 67 -11.73 -0.37 1.95
C ALA A 67 -10.53 0.05 1.08
N GLY A 68 -10.14 -0.79 0.13
CA GLY A 68 -9.03 -0.54 -0.79
C GLY A 68 -9.27 0.67 -1.69
N ARG A 69 -10.52 0.90 -2.13
CA ARG A 69 -10.86 2.11 -2.88
C ARG A 69 -10.71 3.38 -2.03
N ALA A 70 -11.24 3.36 -0.80
CA ALA A 70 -11.09 4.49 0.11
C ALA A 70 -9.62 4.75 0.48
N ALA A 71 -8.85 3.68 0.69
CA ALA A 71 -7.40 3.75 0.87
C ALA A 71 -6.72 4.40 -0.34
N MET A 72 -7.03 3.97 -1.55
CA MET A 72 -6.43 4.47 -2.79
C MET A 72 -6.74 5.95 -3.05
N GLU A 73 -7.95 6.40 -2.71
CA GLU A 73 -8.36 7.80 -2.86
C GLU A 73 -7.63 8.74 -1.90
N GLN A 74 -7.22 8.24 -0.73
CA GLN A 74 -6.55 9.01 0.31
C GLN A 74 -5.06 8.65 0.48
N ALA A 75 -4.55 7.75 -0.37
CA ALA A 75 -3.17 7.30 -0.31
C ALA A 75 -2.22 8.46 -0.56
N ARG A 76 -1.19 8.51 0.27
CA ARG A 76 -0.09 9.48 0.25
C ARG A 76 1.23 8.73 0.32
N GLY A 77 2.24 9.22 -0.39
CA GLY A 77 3.54 8.58 -0.44
C GLY A 77 3.53 7.17 -1.04
N ASN A 78 4.73 6.59 -1.11
CA ASN A 78 4.93 5.28 -1.71
C ASN A 78 4.31 4.18 -0.84
N SER A 79 4.55 4.24 0.47
CA SER A 79 4.06 3.26 1.44
C SER A 79 2.54 3.22 1.52
N GLY A 80 1.87 4.38 1.54
CA GLY A 80 0.41 4.47 1.51
C GLY A 80 -0.17 3.97 0.18
N THR A 81 0.40 4.40 -0.95
CA THR A 81 -0.07 3.96 -2.28
C THR A 81 0.09 2.46 -2.46
N LEU A 82 1.25 1.89 -2.09
CA LEU A 82 1.52 0.47 -2.20
C LEU A 82 0.60 -0.37 -1.29
N PHE A 83 0.33 0.10 -0.07
CA PHE A 83 -0.64 -0.54 0.82
C PHE A 83 -2.07 -0.51 0.24
N ALA A 84 -2.47 0.60 -0.39
CA ALA A 84 -3.76 0.68 -1.07
C ALA A 84 -3.85 -0.30 -2.25
N VAL A 85 -2.77 -0.46 -3.03
CA VAL A 85 -2.67 -1.50 -4.08
C VAL A 85 -2.83 -2.89 -3.49
N PHE A 86 -2.13 -3.17 -2.39
CA PHE A 86 -2.22 -4.43 -1.67
C PHE A 86 -3.68 -4.73 -1.28
N LEU A 87 -4.38 -3.79 -0.63
CA LEU A 87 -5.78 -3.99 -0.23
C LEU A 87 -6.72 -4.26 -1.42
N CYS A 88 -6.58 -3.49 -2.49
CA CYS A 88 -7.37 -3.68 -3.70
C CYS A 88 -7.16 -5.07 -4.31
N ALA A 89 -5.91 -5.51 -4.42
CA ALA A 89 -5.56 -6.79 -5.02
C ALA A 89 -5.91 -7.99 -4.10
N LEU A 90 -5.77 -7.82 -2.78
CA LEU A 90 -6.17 -8.80 -1.77
C LEU A 90 -7.68 -9.09 -1.83
N ALA A 91 -8.49 -8.08 -2.17
CA ALA A 91 -9.93 -8.21 -2.27
C ALA A 91 -10.39 -9.10 -3.44
N GLU A 92 -9.63 -9.16 -4.54
CA GLU A 92 -10.10 -9.81 -5.79
C GLU A 92 -10.40 -11.30 -5.61
N PRO A 93 -9.52 -12.14 -5.03
CA PRO A 93 -9.80 -13.57 -4.86
C PRO A 93 -10.85 -13.86 -3.77
N LEU A 94 -11.21 -12.86 -2.98
CA LEU A 94 -12.15 -12.98 -1.86
C LEU A 94 -13.59 -12.60 -2.26
N ALA A 95 -13.80 -12.10 -3.48
CA ALA A 95 -15.11 -11.74 -3.98
C ALA A 95 -16.03 -12.97 -4.07
N GLY A 96 -17.26 -12.85 -3.59
CA GLY A 96 -18.23 -13.95 -3.51
C GLY A 96 -18.12 -14.80 -2.25
N HIS A 97 -17.15 -14.54 -1.36
CA HIS A 97 -16.90 -15.35 -0.17
C HIS A 97 -17.31 -14.64 1.12
N ALA A 98 -18.17 -15.29 1.91
CA ALA A 98 -18.63 -14.77 3.19
C ALA A 98 -17.61 -14.92 4.34
N ARG A 99 -16.61 -15.81 4.19
CA ARG A 99 -15.55 -16.04 5.19
C ARG A 99 -14.20 -16.22 4.52
N LEU A 100 -13.14 -15.89 5.26
CA LEU A 100 -11.76 -16.21 4.89
C LEU A 100 -11.47 -17.67 5.26
N SER A 101 -10.68 -18.36 4.43
CA SER A 101 -10.12 -19.69 4.67
C SER A 101 -8.63 -19.69 4.32
N ALA A 102 -7.88 -20.73 4.68
CA ALA A 102 -6.45 -20.83 4.32
C ALA A 102 -6.21 -20.78 2.79
N PRO A 103 -6.93 -21.52 1.94
CA PRO A 103 -6.78 -21.41 0.49
C PRO A 103 -7.05 -19.99 -0.04
N LEU A 104 -8.07 -19.33 0.50
CA LEU A 104 -8.44 -17.97 0.11
C LEU A 104 -7.39 -16.95 0.56
N LEU A 105 -6.83 -17.11 1.78
CA LEU A 105 -5.74 -16.27 2.26
C LEU A 105 -4.50 -16.41 1.39
N ALA A 106 -4.10 -17.64 1.06
CA ALA A 106 -2.96 -17.90 0.17
C ALA A 106 -3.17 -17.27 -1.21
N ALA A 107 -4.34 -17.48 -1.82
CA ALA A 107 -4.68 -16.88 -3.12
C ALA A 107 -4.68 -15.35 -3.06
N ALA A 108 -5.28 -14.76 -2.02
CA ALA A 108 -5.36 -13.32 -1.82
C ALA A 108 -3.98 -12.69 -1.63
N LEU A 109 -3.14 -13.24 -0.74
CA LEU A 109 -1.79 -12.72 -0.51
C LEU A 109 -0.91 -12.86 -1.76
N ASN A 110 -1.00 -13.98 -2.48
CA ASN A 110 -0.28 -14.16 -3.73
C ASN A 110 -0.72 -13.13 -4.79
N ARG A 111 -2.03 -12.88 -4.91
CA ARG A 111 -2.53 -11.85 -5.82
C ARG A 111 -2.03 -10.45 -5.44
N ALA A 112 -2.04 -10.15 -4.14
CA ALA A 112 -1.63 -8.86 -3.62
C ALA A 112 -0.13 -8.60 -3.80
N GLN A 113 0.73 -9.58 -3.54
CA GLN A 113 2.18 -9.41 -3.74
C GLN A 113 2.51 -9.22 -5.23
N ILE A 114 1.93 -10.01 -6.15
CA ILE A 114 2.13 -9.83 -7.60
C ILE A 114 1.74 -8.40 -8.01
N ARG A 115 0.63 -7.87 -7.47
CA ARG A 115 0.21 -6.51 -7.79
C ARG A 115 1.11 -5.44 -7.21
N ALA A 116 1.54 -5.58 -5.96
CA ALA A 116 2.47 -4.65 -5.34
C ALA A 116 3.76 -4.53 -6.17
N TRP A 117 4.36 -5.66 -6.58
CA TRP A 117 5.53 -5.69 -7.45
C TRP A 117 5.29 -5.03 -8.82
N SER A 118 4.14 -5.31 -9.46
CA SER A 118 3.84 -4.79 -10.80
C SER A 118 3.41 -3.31 -10.86
N ALA A 119 3.10 -2.70 -9.71
CA ALA A 119 2.62 -1.33 -9.63
C ALA A 119 3.76 -0.29 -9.70
N LEU A 120 4.95 -0.71 -9.30
CA LEU A 120 6.20 0.06 -9.34
C LEU A 120 6.90 -0.15 -10.69
N SER A 121 7.49 0.90 -11.23
CA SER A 121 8.37 0.77 -12.40
C SER A 121 9.70 0.09 -12.06
N GLU A 122 10.29 0.46 -10.91
CA GLU A 122 11.52 -0.11 -10.40
C GLU A 122 11.29 -0.68 -8.99
N PRO A 123 10.75 -1.90 -8.87
CA PRO A 123 10.52 -2.51 -7.57
C PRO A 123 11.85 -2.98 -6.95
N VAL A 124 12.02 -2.72 -5.65
CA VAL A 124 13.30 -2.96 -4.94
C VAL A 124 13.10 -4.00 -3.82
N PRO A 125 13.84 -5.13 -3.84
CA PRO A 125 13.92 -6.05 -2.69
C PRO A 125 14.47 -5.36 -1.43
N GLY A 126 14.18 -5.90 -0.25
CA GLY A 126 14.58 -5.28 1.02
C GLY A 126 13.62 -4.19 1.50
N THR A 127 12.43 -4.12 0.89
CA THR A 127 11.35 -3.22 1.26
C THR A 127 10.10 -4.01 1.71
N MET A 128 9.00 -3.32 1.96
CA MET A 128 7.65 -3.88 2.10
C MET A 128 7.33 -5.01 1.10
N LEU A 129 7.87 -4.94 -0.13
CA LEU A 129 7.67 -5.97 -1.15
C LEU A 129 8.19 -7.34 -0.73
N SER A 130 9.36 -7.41 -0.10
CA SER A 130 9.97 -8.65 0.37
C SER A 130 9.15 -9.28 1.50
N VAL A 131 8.55 -8.45 2.36
CA VAL A 131 7.67 -8.89 3.45
C VAL A 131 6.37 -9.49 2.90
N LEU A 132 5.76 -8.81 1.92
CA LEU A 132 4.56 -9.31 1.22
C LEU A 132 4.81 -10.63 0.49
N GLU A 133 5.94 -10.72 -0.21
CA GLU A 133 6.34 -11.94 -0.92
C GLU A 133 6.55 -13.12 0.05
N ALA A 134 7.28 -12.89 1.15
CA ALA A 134 7.52 -13.92 2.16
C ALA A 134 6.21 -14.42 2.82
N ALA A 135 5.32 -13.50 3.20
CA ALA A 135 4.02 -13.83 3.78
C ALA A 135 3.14 -14.63 2.80
N ALA A 136 3.08 -14.21 1.54
CA ALA A 136 2.31 -14.91 0.50
C ALA A 136 2.85 -16.32 0.24
N ARG A 137 4.18 -16.47 0.14
CA ARG A 137 4.83 -17.77 -0.04
C ARG A 137 4.53 -18.71 1.13
N ALA A 138 4.68 -18.24 2.36
CA ALA A 138 4.42 -19.05 3.56
C ALA A 138 2.95 -19.50 3.66
N ALA A 139 2.00 -18.61 3.35
CA ALA A 139 0.59 -18.97 3.30
C ALA A 139 0.30 -20.05 2.23
N GLY A 140 0.91 -19.94 1.04
CA GLY A 140 0.78 -20.94 -0.04
C GLY A 140 1.42 -22.29 0.28
N GLU A 141 2.59 -22.28 0.93
CA GLU A 141 3.26 -23.49 1.43
C GLU A 141 2.38 -24.19 2.48
N CYS A 142 1.79 -23.41 3.41
CA CYS A 142 0.88 -23.94 4.42
C CYS A 142 -0.38 -24.55 3.80
N ASP A 143 -1.01 -23.88 2.83
CA ASP A 143 -2.18 -24.38 2.09
C ASP A 143 -1.88 -25.72 1.40
N THR A 144 -0.72 -25.79 0.72
CA THR A 144 -0.25 -27.01 0.04
C THR A 144 -0.03 -28.15 1.04
N ALA A 145 0.61 -27.87 2.18
CA ALA A 145 0.88 -28.88 3.21
C ALA A 145 -0.40 -29.46 3.84
N HIS A 146 -1.48 -28.68 3.88
CA HIS A 146 -2.78 -29.08 4.43
C HIS A 146 -3.80 -29.47 3.37
N ASN A 147 -3.38 -29.63 2.10
CA ASN A 147 -4.21 -30.06 0.98
C ASN A 147 -5.50 -29.24 0.79
N GLY A 148 -5.44 -27.93 0.97
CA GLY A 148 -6.60 -27.05 0.77
C GLY A 148 -7.66 -27.11 1.88
N ASP A 149 -7.29 -27.50 3.10
CA ASP A 149 -8.19 -27.51 4.26
C ASP A 149 -8.78 -26.11 4.54
N ASP A 150 -10.12 -26.03 4.54
CA ASP A 150 -10.88 -24.79 4.75
C ASP A 150 -11.35 -24.61 6.23
N SER A 151 -10.81 -25.41 7.13
CA SER A 151 -11.04 -25.32 8.58
C SER A 151 -10.46 -24.05 9.20
N ASN A 152 -11.02 -23.63 10.33
CA ASN A 152 -10.49 -22.49 11.10
C ASN A 152 -9.08 -22.79 11.66
N GLN A 153 -8.76 -24.07 11.91
CA GLN A 153 -7.44 -24.47 12.37
C GLN A 153 -6.40 -24.25 11.27
N ALA A 154 -6.68 -24.68 10.04
CA ALA A 154 -5.80 -24.44 8.90
C ALA A 154 -5.61 -22.94 8.63
N LEU A 155 -6.68 -22.14 8.75
CA LEU A 155 -6.58 -20.68 8.65
C LEU A 155 -5.65 -20.07 9.70
N GLY A 156 -5.72 -20.52 10.96
CA GLY A 156 -4.81 -20.06 12.00
C GLY A 156 -3.35 -20.39 11.71
N LEU A 157 -3.07 -21.64 11.31
CA LEU A 157 -1.72 -22.05 10.91
C LEU A 157 -1.17 -21.21 9.74
N ALA A 158 -2.00 -20.91 8.74
CA ALA A 158 -1.61 -20.09 7.61
C ALA A 158 -1.31 -18.63 7.99
N LEU A 159 -2.09 -18.06 8.93
CA LEU A 159 -1.85 -16.71 9.45
C LEU A 159 -0.57 -16.64 10.28
N ASP A 160 -0.34 -17.61 11.17
CA ASP A 160 0.88 -17.68 11.97
C ASP A 160 2.11 -17.85 11.06
N ALA A 161 2.03 -18.72 10.05
CA ALA A 161 3.11 -18.91 9.07
C ALA A 161 3.40 -17.62 8.28
N ALA A 162 2.36 -16.90 7.85
CA ALA A 162 2.51 -15.63 7.13
C ALA A 162 3.16 -14.54 8.00
N VAL A 163 2.75 -14.40 9.26
CA VAL A 163 3.33 -13.41 10.20
C VAL A 163 4.78 -13.75 10.54
N ASN A 164 5.10 -15.02 10.81
CA ASN A 164 6.47 -15.44 11.09
C ASN A 164 7.40 -15.20 9.89
N ALA A 165 6.95 -15.54 8.67
CA ALA A 165 7.73 -15.29 7.46
C ALA A 165 7.88 -13.78 7.17
N ALA A 166 6.86 -12.98 7.50
CA ALA A 166 6.95 -11.52 7.42
C ALA A 166 7.99 -10.96 8.40
N LEU A 167 8.03 -11.46 9.63
CA LEU A 167 9.04 -11.08 10.62
C LEU A 167 10.46 -11.41 10.12
N ASP A 168 10.67 -12.64 9.67
CA ASP A 168 11.96 -13.06 9.12
C ASP A 168 12.38 -12.13 7.96
N ALA A 169 11.45 -11.82 7.05
CA ALA A 169 11.72 -10.91 5.94
C ALA A 169 12.06 -9.49 6.39
N VAL A 170 11.37 -8.95 7.42
CA VAL A 170 11.69 -7.65 8.03
C VAL A 170 13.12 -7.64 8.54
N VAL A 171 13.53 -8.67 9.30
CA VAL A 171 14.91 -8.77 9.81
C VAL A 171 15.91 -8.78 8.66
N GLN A 172 15.62 -9.50 7.57
CA GLN A 172 16.51 -9.58 6.41
C GLN A 172 16.59 -8.28 5.59
N THR A 173 15.67 -7.32 5.76
CA THR A 173 15.72 -6.05 4.99
C THR A 173 16.98 -5.26 5.25
N GLU A 174 17.51 -5.30 6.49
CA GLU A 174 18.75 -4.63 6.87
C GLU A 174 19.91 -5.02 5.94
N ASP A 175 20.08 -6.31 5.66
CA ASP A 175 21.18 -6.83 4.84
C ASP A 175 20.92 -6.78 3.33
N GLN A 176 19.68 -6.48 2.91
CA GLN A 176 19.30 -6.40 1.50
C GLN A 176 19.55 -5.02 0.88
N LEU A 177 19.56 -3.96 1.71
CA LEU A 177 19.77 -2.59 1.26
C LEU A 177 20.96 -1.95 1.97
N ALA A 178 21.93 -1.46 1.19
CA ALA A 178 23.15 -0.85 1.73
C ALA A 178 22.88 0.33 2.69
N THR A 179 21.85 1.14 2.40
CA THR A 179 21.44 2.27 3.25
C THR A 179 20.90 1.78 4.60
N LEU A 180 20.09 0.72 4.61
CA LEU A 180 19.56 0.10 5.83
C LEU A 180 20.68 -0.55 6.65
N HIS A 181 21.55 -1.33 6.01
CA HIS A 181 22.71 -1.96 6.64
C HIS A 181 23.65 -0.93 7.30
N ALA A 182 23.96 0.17 6.60
CA ALA A 182 24.84 1.21 7.10
C ALA A 182 24.24 1.96 8.31
N ALA A 183 22.92 2.18 8.28
CA ALA A 183 22.18 2.79 9.39
C ALA A 183 21.85 1.81 10.53
N ARG A 184 22.05 0.49 10.29
CA ARG A 184 21.63 -0.60 11.18
C ARG A 184 20.17 -0.48 11.57
N VAL A 185 19.31 -0.42 10.56
CA VAL A 185 17.86 -0.43 10.74
C VAL A 185 17.20 -1.37 9.76
N VAL A 186 16.02 -1.85 10.13
CA VAL A 186 15.12 -2.55 9.21
C VAL A 186 14.30 -1.56 8.37
N ASP A 187 13.66 -2.04 7.31
CA ASP A 187 12.79 -1.22 6.46
C ASP A 187 11.50 -0.78 7.19
N ALA A 188 11.22 0.52 7.16
CA ALA A 188 10.03 1.11 7.76
C ALA A 188 8.74 0.53 7.17
N GLY A 189 8.67 0.41 5.83
CA GLY A 189 7.51 -0.14 5.14
C GLY A 189 7.27 -1.61 5.49
N GLY A 190 8.34 -2.39 5.58
CA GLY A 190 8.34 -3.79 5.99
C GLY A 190 7.78 -3.98 7.41
N VAL A 191 8.28 -3.21 8.39
CA VAL A 191 7.75 -3.24 9.76
C VAL A 191 6.27 -2.85 9.79
N GLY A 192 5.88 -1.80 9.05
CA GLY A 192 4.48 -1.40 8.94
C GLY A 192 3.59 -2.53 8.40
N MET A 193 4.05 -3.27 7.40
CA MET A 193 3.32 -4.40 6.84
C MET A 193 3.24 -5.60 7.79
N LEU A 194 4.31 -5.89 8.53
CA LEU A 194 4.32 -6.91 9.59
C LEU A 194 3.24 -6.62 10.64
N LEU A 195 3.14 -5.38 11.12
CA LEU A 195 2.11 -4.96 12.07
C LEU A 195 0.69 -5.16 11.50
N ILE A 196 0.49 -4.83 10.22
CA ILE A 196 -0.80 -5.01 9.55
C ILE A 196 -1.18 -6.49 9.44
N LEU A 197 -0.21 -7.38 9.15
CA LEU A 197 -0.44 -8.82 9.08
C LEU A 197 -0.74 -9.42 10.47
N ASP A 198 -0.03 -8.99 11.52
CA ASP A 198 -0.35 -9.44 12.89
C ASP A 198 -1.72 -8.93 13.35
N CYS A 199 -2.13 -7.73 12.93
CA CYS A 199 -3.50 -7.24 13.13
C CYS A 199 -4.55 -8.13 12.44
N LEU A 200 -4.24 -8.69 11.25
CA LEU A 200 -5.15 -9.63 10.56
C LEU A 200 -5.27 -10.92 11.38
N ARG A 201 -4.14 -11.50 11.78
CA ARG A 201 -4.06 -12.69 12.62
C ARG A 201 -4.85 -12.51 13.92
N SER A 202 -4.55 -11.46 14.68
CA SER A 202 -5.26 -11.09 15.91
C SER A 202 -6.78 -10.92 15.69
N ALA A 203 -7.19 -10.26 14.61
CA ALA A 203 -8.61 -10.04 14.34
C ALA A 203 -9.37 -11.32 13.96
N VAL A 204 -8.72 -12.24 13.25
CA VAL A 204 -9.31 -13.52 12.82
C VAL A 204 -9.33 -14.54 13.95
N LEU A 205 -8.23 -14.68 14.69
CA LEU A 205 -8.12 -15.64 15.80
C LEU A 205 -8.77 -15.14 17.09
N GLY A 206 -9.01 -13.83 17.21
CA GLY A 206 -9.56 -13.24 18.42
C GLY A 206 -8.55 -13.14 19.56
N GLU A 207 -7.26 -13.19 19.23
CA GLU A 207 -6.14 -13.10 20.16
C GLU A 207 -5.58 -11.66 20.23
N GLU A 208 -4.70 -11.40 21.18
CA GLU A 208 -3.96 -10.13 21.25
C GLU A 208 -2.86 -10.05 20.19
N LEU A 209 -2.34 -8.84 19.96
CA LEU A 209 -1.14 -8.65 19.15
C LEU A 209 0.07 -9.31 19.83
N GLN A 210 1.07 -9.68 19.04
CA GLN A 210 2.30 -10.28 19.53
C GLN A 210 3.32 -9.16 19.79
N ASP A 211 3.41 -8.69 21.02
CA ASP A 211 4.32 -7.59 21.41
C ASP A 211 5.78 -7.96 21.11
N GLU A 212 6.13 -9.25 21.22
CA GLU A 212 7.48 -9.76 21.04
C GLU A 212 7.96 -9.74 19.56
N LEU A 213 7.07 -9.53 18.58
CA LEU A 213 7.47 -9.45 17.16
C LEU A 213 8.43 -8.28 16.89
N LEU A 214 8.39 -7.26 17.75
CA LEU A 214 9.18 -6.04 17.57
C LEU A 214 10.50 -6.09 18.34
N ASP A 215 10.67 -7.08 19.23
CA ASP A 215 11.85 -7.20 20.07
C ASP A 215 13.08 -7.53 19.22
N GLY A 216 14.13 -6.72 19.38
CA GLY A 216 15.40 -6.93 18.68
C GLY A 216 15.41 -6.50 17.21
N LEU A 217 14.35 -5.87 16.71
CA LEU A 217 14.40 -5.19 15.40
C LEU A 217 15.32 -3.96 15.52
N HIS A 218 16.43 -3.97 14.79
CA HIS A 218 17.39 -2.87 14.84
C HIS A 218 16.77 -1.53 14.44
N GLY A 219 17.02 -0.49 15.24
CA GLY A 219 16.53 0.87 15.03
C GLY A 219 15.09 1.10 15.46
N TYR A 220 14.39 0.08 15.95
CA TYR A 220 12.98 0.17 16.27
C TYR A 220 12.69 0.23 17.78
N ASP A 221 13.69 0.24 18.67
CA ASP A 221 13.45 0.35 20.11
C ASP A 221 12.86 1.72 20.47
N LEU A 222 12.10 1.79 21.58
CA LEU A 222 11.44 3.04 22.03
C LEU A 222 12.42 4.21 22.29
N GLN A 223 13.70 3.90 22.53
CA GLN A 223 14.74 4.89 22.82
C GLN A 223 15.63 5.17 21.62
N ASP A 224 15.43 4.50 20.49
CA ASP A 224 16.24 4.70 19.30
C ASP A 224 16.00 6.09 18.70
N PRO A 225 17.06 6.74 18.18
CA PRO A 225 16.95 8.09 17.64
C PRO A 225 16.21 8.11 16.31
N HIS A 226 15.70 9.28 15.94
CA HIS A 226 15.14 9.54 14.61
C HIS A 226 16.28 9.66 13.59
N ILE A 227 16.64 8.55 12.94
CA ILE A 227 17.83 8.47 12.09
C ILE A 227 17.70 9.35 10.83
N HIS A 228 16.49 9.44 10.26
CA HIS A 228 16.23 10.30 9.11
C HIS A 228 16.61 11.76 9.35
N ALA A 229 16.49 12.26 10.60
CA ALA A 229 16.81 13.64 10.96
C ALA A 229 18.30 14.00 10.80
N GLY A 230 19.19 12.99 10.76
CA GLY A 230 20.62 13.16 10.54
C GLY A 230 21.07 13.03 9.08
N MET A 231 20.21 12.55 8.19
CA MET A 231 20.55 12.28 6.79
C MET A 231 20.42 13.54 5.91
N PRO A 232 21.14 13.66 4.78
CA PRO A 232 20.89 14.72 3.80
C PRO A 232 19.43 14.73 3.36
N ALA A 233 18.86 15.92 3.20
CA ALA A 233 17.55 16.06 2.57
C ALA A 233 17.68 15.67 1.08
N ASP A 234 16.76 14.85 0.60
CA ASP A 234 16.60 14.65 -0.84
C ASP A 234 15.96 15.88 -1.47
N ASP A 235 16.57 16.34 -2.56
CA ASP A 235 16.05 17.42 -3.38
C ASP A 235 14.99 16.87 -4.34
N GLY A 236 13.84 17.55 -4.42
CA GLY A 236 12.80 17.21 -5.37
C GLY A 236 11.40 17.29 -4.76
N VAL A 237 10.43 16.92 -5.58
CA VAL A 237 9.01 16.98 -5.26
C VAL A 237 8.32 15.67 -5.59
N GLU A 238 7.37 15.32 -4.75
CA GLU A 238 6.37 14.31 -5.04
C GLU A 238 5.25 14.96 -5.86
N VAL A 239 4.88 14.32 -6.97
CA VAL A 239 3.69 14.66 -7.76
C VAL A 239 2.74 13.48 -7.69
N MET A 240 1.52 13.75 -7.21
CA MET A 240 0.44 12.78 -7.21
C MET A 240 -0.75 13.31 -7.99
N CYS A 241 -1.44 12.45 -8.74
CA CYS A 241 -2.70 12.81 -9.37
C CYS A 241 -3.55 11.58 -9.69
N THR A 242 -4.76 11.83 -10.17
CA THR A 242 -5.64 10.83 -10.76
C THR A 242 -5.84 11.16 -12.24
N ILE A 243 -5.77 10.20 -13.15
CA ILE A 243 -5.96 10.42 -14.60
C ILE A 243 -6.68 9.25 -15.26
N SER A 244 -7.55 9.51 -16.23
CA SER A 244 -8.24 8.46 -17.00
C SER A 244 -7.49 8.18 -18.30
N LEU A 245 -6.97 6.96 -18.46
CA LEU A 245 -6.14 6.55 -19.60
C LEU A 245 -6.49 5.13 -20.05
N SER A 246 -6.32 4.85 -21.35
CA SER A 246 -6.27 3.47 -21.83
C SER A 246 -5.00 2.78 -21.33
N PRO A 247 -4.94 1.43 -21.31
CA PRO A 247 -3.75 0.71 -20.84
C PRO A 247 -2.46 1.10 -21.60
N LEU A 248 -2.57 1.36 -22.91
CA LEU A 248 -1.42 1.77 -23.73
C LEU A 248 -0.94 3.18 -23.35
N ALA A 249 -1.86 4.12 -23.16
CA ALA A 249 -1.53 5.48 -22.72
C ALA A 249 -0.95 5.48 -21.29
N ALA A 250 -1.45 4.62 -20.40
CA ALA A 250 -0.91 4.44 -19.05
C ALA A 250 0.52 3.87 -19.08
N ALA A 251 0.80 2.87 -19.93
CA ALA A 251 2.15 2.35 -20.12
C ALA A 251 3.11 3.41 -20.68
N THR A 252 2.64 4.23 -21.62
CA THR A 252 3.40 5.36 -22.18
C THR A 252 3.69 6.42 -21.11
N LEU A 253 2.69 6.75 -20.27
CA LEU A 253 2.87 7.68 -19.16
C LEU A 253 3.92 7.16 -18.17
N ARG A 254 3.83 5.89 -17.79
CA ARG A 254 4.80 5.26 -16.88
C ARG A 254 6.23 5.41 -17.40
N GLN A 255 6.49 5.00 -18.63
CA GLN A 255 7.82 5.10 -19.24
C GLN A 255 8.35 6.55 -19.23
N ARG A 256 7.50 7.53 -19.59
CA ARG A 256 7.93 8.94 -19.62
C ARG A 256 8.20 9.50 -18.23
N LEU A 257 7.48 9.04 -17.21
CA LEU A 257 7.74 9.46 -15.82
C LEU A 257 9.02 8.80 -15.28
N ASP A 258 9.30 7.55 -15.64
CA ASP A 258 10.55 6.86 -15.29
C ASP A 258 11.78 7.56 -15.89
N GLU A 259 11.63 8.19 -17.06
CA GLU A 259 12.70 9.00 -17.67
C GLU A 259 12.92 10.34 -16.94
N LEU A 260 11.95 10.82 -16.18
CA LEU A 260 11.97 12.13 -15.51
C LEU A 260 12.35 12.06 -14.02
N GLY A 261 12.16 10.92 -13.39
CA GLY A 261 12.44 10.76 -11.96
C GLY A 261 12.25 9.32 -11.50
N ASP A 262 12.14 9.17 -10.18
CA ASP A 262 12.23 7.88 -9.50
C ASP A 262 10.91 7.54 -8.79
N SER A 263 10.83 6.32 -8.25
CA SER A 263 9.69 5.86 -7.44
C SER A 263 8.32 6.01 -8.12
N VAL A 264 8.25 5.77 -9.42
CA VAL A 264 7.00 5.83 -10.17
C VAL A 264 6.08 4.68 -9.75
N ILE A 265 4.92 5.03 -9.22
CA ILE A 265 3.83 4.10 -8.92
C ILE A 265 2.61 4.50 -9.74
N MET A 266 2.09 3.54 -10.51
CA MET A 266 0.84 3.72 -11.26
C MET A 266 -0.11 2.56 -11.00
N SER A 267 -1.29 2.88 -10.49
CA SER A 267 -2.26 1.89 -10.05
C SER A 267 -3.67 2.20 -10.53
N GLN A 268 -4.36 1.18 -11.03
CA GLN A 268 -5.74 1.32 -11.49
C GLN A 268 -6.71 1.52 -10.30
N VAL A 269 -7.60 2.49 -10.42
CA VAL A 269 -8.63 2.83 -9.44
C VAL A 269 -10.01 2.44 -9.99
N GLY A 270 -10.53 1.30 -9.55
CA GLY A 270 -11.86 0.83 -9.94
C GLY A 270 -11.94 0.19 -11.34
N SER A 271 -13.15 -0.21 -11.73
CA SER A 271 -13.45 -0.80 -13.06
C SER A 271 -13.52 0.29 -14.13
N ALA A 272 -13.23 -0.07 -15.39
CA ALA A 272 -13.42 0.79 -16.55
C ALA A 272 -14.80 1.47 -16.50
N SER A 273 -14.81 2.78 -16.74
CA SER A 273 -16.02 3.46 -17.17
C SER A 273 -16.18 3.17 -18.67
N ASN A 274 -17.14 2.31 -19.04
CA ASN A 274 -17.55 2.20 -20.44
C ASN A 274 -18.11 3.56 -20.87
N PRO A 275 -17.66 4.14 -22.00
CA PRO A 275 -18.22 5.39 -22.50
C PRO A 275 -19.69 5.30 -22.96
N SER A 276 -20.29 4.10 -23.02
CA SER A 276 -21.66 3.88 -23.48
C SER A 276 -22.60 3.45 -22.35
N GLY A 277 -23.02 4.42 -21.55
CA GLY A 277 -24.22 4.30 -20.71
C GLY A 277 -25.48 4.67 -21.50
N SER A 278 -25.94 3.81 -22.41
CA SER A 278 -27.31 3.86 -22.93
C SER A 278 -27.93 2.47 -22.92
N ASN A 279 -28.85 2.24 -21.98
CA ASN A 279 -29.88 1.22 -22.16
C ASN A 279 -30.80 1.69 -23.28
N GLY A 280 -30.52 1.29 -24.51
CA GLY A 280 -31.35 1.53 -25.68
C GLY A 280 -31.47 0.26 -26.50
N ALA A 281 -32.59 -0.45 -26.35
CA ALA A 281 -32.99 -1.44 -27.34
C ALA A 281 -33.33 -0.72 -28.64
N GLY A 282 -32.59 -1.00 -29.71
CA GLY A 282 -32.85 -0.52 -31.05
C GLY A 282 -32.04 -1.33 -32.06
N ASP A 283 -32.73 -2.13 -32.86
CA ASP A 283 -32.24 -2.62 -34.15
C ASP A 283 -31.84 -1.43 -35.02
N ASP A 284 -30.66 -1.47 -35.65
CA ASP A 284 -30.46 -1.32 -37.10
C ASP A 284 -28.97 -1.05 -37.42
N ASP A 285 -28.57 -1.58 -38.57
CA ASP A 285 -27.28 -1.53 -39.26
C ASP A 285 -26.51 -0.19 -39.14
N ASP A 286 -25.21 -0.27 -38.81
CA ASP A 286 -24.12 0.41 -39.52
C ASP A 286 -22.75 -0.03 -38.95
N ASP A 287 -21.94 -0.68 -39.79
CA ASP A 287 -20.54 -1.03 -39.56
C ASP A 287 -19.68 0.25 -39.57
N ASP A 288 -19.41 0.82 -38.39
CA ASP A 288 -18.24 1.65 -38.06
C ASP A 288 -18.22 1.93 -36.53
N GLU A 289 -18.08 0.88 -35.72
CA GLU A 289 -17.75 1.04 -34.31
C GLU A 289 -16.23 1.20 -34.16
N ASP A 290 -15.77 2.46 -34.12
CA ASP A 290 -14.56 2.81 -33.38
C ASP A 290 -14.78 2.29 -31.94
N ALA A 291 -14.31 1.08 -31.66
CA ALA A 291 -14.33 0.50 -30.34
C ALA A 291 -13.53 1.42 -29.41
N ALA A 292 -14.23 2.34 -28.74
CA ALA A 292 -13.62 3.28 -27.82
C ALA A 292 -12.75 2.49 -26.84
N GLU A 293 -11.43 2.69 -26.89
CA GLU A 293 -10.50 1.96 -26.04
C GLU A 293 -10.96 2.11 -24.59
N ALA A 294 -11.08 0.98 -23.88
CA ALA A 294 -11.49 0.98 -22.48
C ALA A 294 -10.57 1.92 -21.69
N SER A 295 -11.15 2.97 -21.12
CA SER A 295 -10.44 3.93 -20.29
C SER A 295 -10.60 3.55 -18.82
N TYR A 296 -9.48 3.59 -18.11
CA TYR A 296 -9.42 3.27 -16.70
C TYR A 296 -8.91 4.47 -15.93
N ARG A 297 -9.39 4.64 -14.70
CA ARG A 297 -8.86 5.66 -13.81
C ARG A 297 -7.55 5.14 -13.19
N TRP A 298 -6.51 5.94 -13.19
CA TRP A 298 -5.19 5.61 -12.66
C TRP A 298 -4.80 6.60 -11.58
N ARG A 299 -4.32 6.11 -10.44
CA ARG A 299 -3.57 6.88 -9.45
C ARG A 299 -2.13 6.87 -9.89
N VAL A 300 -1.54 8.06 -9.99
CA VAL A 300 -0.14 8.27 -10.37
C VAL A 300 0.57 8.91 -9.19
N HIS A 301 1.76 8.41 -8.90
CA HIS A 301 2.70 8.98 -7.95
C HIS A 301 4.10 8.87 -8.56
N VAL A 302 4.86 9.97 -8.55
CA VAL A 302 6.25 10.01 -9.00
C VAL A 302 7.04 11.01 -8.15
N HIS A 303 8.32 10.72 -7.92
CA HIS A 303 9.28 11.66 -7.36
C HIS A 303 10.09 12.27 -8.51
N VAL A 304 10.08 13.60 -8.64
CA VAL A 304 10.79 14.31 -9.71
C VAL A 304 11.57 15.50 -9.16
N PRO A 305 12.66 15.93 -9.81
CA PRO A 305 13.34 17.17 -9.45
C PRO A 305 12.49 18.41 -9.75
N ASP A 306 11.60 18.35 -10.75
CA ASP A 306 10.74 19.45 -11.18
C ASP A 306 9.29 18.99 -11.43
N ALA A 307 8.34 19.55 -10.69
CA ALA A 307 6.92 19.25 -10.84
C ALA A 307 6.36 19.72 -12.19
N GLU A 308 6.84 20.83 -12.75
CA GLU A 308 6.27 21.38 -13.99
C GLU A 308 6.48 20.41 -15.16
N ALA A 309 7.67 19.82 -15.28
CA ALA A 309 7.98 18.79 -16.26
C ALA A 309 7.06 17.56 -16.14
N ALA A 310 6.88 17.04 -14.92
CA ALA A 310 6.03 15.87 -14.68
C ALA A 310 4.55 16.17 -15.01
N VAL A 311 4.03 17.32 -14.55
CA VAL A 311 2.64 17.73 -14.82
C VAL A 311 2.42 17.95 -16.32
N ALA A 312 3.39 18.49 -17.04
CA ALA A 312 3.31 18.65 -18.49
C ALA A 312 3.21 17.29 -19.22
N VAL A 313 4.01 16.30 -18.82
CA VAL A 313 3.93 14.94 -19.37
C VAL A 313 2.57 14.30 -19.07
N ILE A 314 2.08 14.40 -17.83
CA ILE A 314 0.77 13.87 -17.44
C ILE A 314 -0.35 14.49 -18.30
N ARG A 315 -0.35 15.82 -18.43
CA ARG A 315 -1.35 16.55 -19.24
C ARG A 315 -1.25 16.29 -20.74
N SER A 316 -0.11 15.79 -21.22
CA SER A 316 0.05 15.45 -22.64
C SER A 316 -0.73 14.19 -23.06
N LEU A 317 -1.16 13.37 -22.10
CA LEU A 317 -1.86 12.10 -22.35
C LEU A 317 -3.32 12.09 -21.89
N GLY A 318 -3.75 13.06 -21.08
CA GLY A 318 -5.14 13.19 -20.64
C GLY A 318 -5.32 14.32 -19.63
N ASP A 319 -6.53 14.41 -19.05
CA ASP A 319 -6.89 15.45 -18.08
C ASP A 319 -6.78 14.91 -16.64
N PRO A 320 -5.71 15.24 -15.89
CA PRO A 320 -5.58 14.82 -14.50
C PRO A 320 -6.48 15.61 -13.55
N THR A 321 -6.99 14.93 -12.53
CA THR A 321 -7.65 15.53 -11.36
C THR A 321 -6.80 15.34 -10.10
N ASP A 322 -7.10 16.12 -9.07
CA ASP A 322 -6.48 16.00 -7.73
C ASP A 322 -4.95 16.02 -7.77
N ILE A 323 -4.38 16.90 -8.61
CA ILE A 323 -2.94 17.11 -8.64
C ILE A 323 -2.50 17.68 -7.29
N SER A 324 -1.61 16.97 -6.61
CA SER A 324 -0.91 17.40 -5.42
C SER A 324 0.58 17.44 -5.70
N VAL A 325 1.25 18.48 -5.22
CA VAL A 325 2.70 18.62 -5.26
C VAL A 325 3.21 18.90 -3.85
N SER A 326 4.13 18.08 -3.37
CA SER A 326 4.73 18.12 -2.03
C SER A 326 6.24 18.08 -2.15
N GLN A 327 6.96 18.72 -1.24
CA GLN A 327 8.43 18.57 -1.16
C GLN A 327 8.76 17.19 -0.61
N LEU A 328 9.75 16.50 -1.19
CA LEU A 328 10.22 15.22 -0.67
C LEU A 328 10.85 15.40 0.72
N SER A 329 11.57 16.49 0.91
CA SER A 329 12.14 16.85 2.21
C SER A 329 11.61 18.21 2.66
N MET A 330 11.16 18.32 3.91
CA MET A 330 10.93 19.64 4.49
C MET A 330 12.29 20.34 4.70
N PRO A 331 12.42 21.65 4.37
CA PRO A 331 13.62 22.41 4.70
C PRO A 331 13.85 22.39 6.20
N ARG A 332 14.99 21.84 6.65
CA ARG A 332 15.38 21.92 8.06
C ARG A 332 15.76 23.37 8.37
N ASP A 333 15.16 23.95 9.41
CA ASP A 333 15.56 25.27 9.89
C ASP A 333 17.02 25.20 10.38
N PRO A 334 17.98 25.91 9.73
CA PRO A 334 19.40 25.80 10.07
C PRO A 334 19.74 26.32 11.48
N GLY A 335 18.77 26.88 12.21
CA GLY A 335 18.95 27.41 13.57
C GLY A 335 18.60 26.47 14.73
N LEU A 336 17.97 25.30 14.49
CA LEU A 336 17.53 24.39 15.55
C LEU A 336 18.49 23.19 15.68
N PRO A 337 19.11 22.96 16.86
CA PRO A 337 19.92 21.76 17.07
C PRO A 337 19.06 20.50 16.90
N ALA A 338 19.62 19.46 16.28
CA ALA A 338 18.98 18.15 16.16
C ALA A 338 18.56 17.65 17.57
N GLY A 339 17.24 17.57 17.81
CA GLY A 339 16.68 17.09 19.08
C GLY A 339 15.54 17.90 19.70
N GLN A 340 15.05 18.97 19.06
CA GLN A 340 13.85 19.69 19.54
C GLN A 340 12.82 19.91 18.44
N HIS A 341 12.12 18.84 18.06
CA HIS A 341 10.77 18.98 17.52
C HIS A 341 9.79 18.68 18.65
N GLY A 342 9.57 19.68 19.52
CA GLY A 342 8.44 19.69 20.43
C GLY A 342 7.20 20.06 19.64
N HIS A 343 6.22 19.16 19.57
CA HIS A 343 4.88 19.47 19.07
C HIS A 343 4.20 20.42 20.06
N GLU A 344 3.97 21.68 19.65
CA GLU A 344 2.93 22.52 20.25
C GLU A 344 1.62 22.25 19.50
N TYR A 345 0.71 21.59 20.23
CA TYR A 345 -0.75 21.40 20.11
C TYR A 345 -1.46 21.58 18.76
#